data_AF-A0A0J9R7G0-F1
#
_entry.id   AF-A0A0J9R7G0-F1
#
_cell.length_a   1.000
_cell.length_b   1.000
_cell.length_c   1.000
_cell.angle_alpha   90.00
_cell.angle_beta   90.00
_cell.angle_gamma   90.00
#
_symmetry.space_group_name_H-M   'P 1'
#
loop_
_entity.id
_entity.type
_entity.pdbx_description
1 polymer ?
#
loop_
_entity_poly.entity_id
_entity_poly.type
_entity_poly.pdbx_seq_one_letter_code
_entity_poly.pdbx_strand_id
1 'polypeptide(L)'
;MFDNAIKPQPEANGAPKNGGDRPITTVINIEPEPETESPIGIFTSQPERQQQQPEQLQSESESDRMANFDDTLQRARLAFSSGKTRNVSFRRKQLENLLRCYEEHENEIISALEADLRRPKQESLIVETEFMKNDIKHILFHLDEWVQSEKPSKSFVNLMDDVQIYNDPFGVVLVIGAWNYPLQLLLVPVASAIAAGNCVVIKPSEIAANCAKFIADVIPKYLDNDCYPVVCGGPSETAELLNQRFDYIFYTGSTRVGKIIHAAANKYLTPTTLELGGKSPCYIDKSVELRTAVKRILWGKLINCGQTCIAPDYILCSKEVQEKFIAEAKDVLKEWYGENIQSSPDLSRVINANNFQRLLGLMKSGRVAVGGNYDASERFIEPTILVDVKESDPIMEEEIFGPILPIFNVESAYDAIKFINARESPLVLYIFTSETEVQNLFINGTQSGGLCVNDTIMHYAVDVLPFGGVGMSGMGSYHGKYGFETFTHKKSCLGKDLSAFGEKLASARYPPYSDRKGSLLSFLLRKRRPLPNLHLSHVLAIGLGVGLTVLANYYLQGKLLSK
;
A
#
# COMPACT_ATOMS: atom_id res chain seq x y z
N MET A 1 -29.38 25.74 18.51
CA MET A 1 -30.16 26.96 18.78
C MET A 1 -30.19 27.17 20.28
N PHE A 2 -29.61 28.29 20.72
CA PHE A 2 -29.70 28.99 22.02
C PHE A 2 -29.39 28.18 23.30
N ASP A 3 -28.28 28.43 23.99
CA ASP A 3 -27.82 29.61 24.75
C ASP A 3 -28.36 29.72 26.18
N ASN A 4 -27.41 30.10 27.05
CA ASN A 4 -27.49 30.85 28.32
C ASN A 4 -27.17 30.05 29.59
N ALA A 5 -26.43 30.58 30.56
CA ALA A 5 -25.57 31.74 30.62
C ALA A 5 -24.77 31.66 31.94
N ILE A 6 -23.61 32.31 31.89
CA ILE A 6 -22.62 32.57 32.93
C ILE A 6 -23.19 33.52 34.01
N LYS A 7 -22.73 33.46 35.27
CA LYS A 7 -22.02 34.57 35.98
C LYS A 7 -21.70 34.33 37.49
N PRO A 8 -20.71 35.08 38.05
CA PRO A 8 -19.74 34.65 39.07
C PRO A 8 -19.68 35.60 40.30
N GLN A 9 -18.66 35.44 41.17
CA GLN A 9 -17.90 36.44 41.99
C GLN A 9 -17.60 35.95 43.43
N PRO A 10 -16.65 36.56 44.21
CA PRO A 10 -15.64 37.59 43.88
C PRO A 10 -14.20 37.29 44.36
N GLU A 11 -13.27 38.09 43.85
CA GLU A 11 -11.87 38.25 44.31
C GLU A 11 -11.77 39.17 45.55
N ALA A 12 -10.72 38.99 46.37
CA ALA A 12 -10.18 40.05 47.21
C ALA A 12 -8.65 39.96 47.34
N ASN A 13 -8.02 40.98 46.77
CA ASN A 13 -6.64 41.48 46.83
C ASN A 13 -5.76 41.16 48.05
N GLY A 14 -4.46 40.97 47.78
CA GLY A 14 -3.37 41.23 48.74
C GLY A 14 -1.98 40.81 48.24
N ALA A 15 -1.26 41.70 47.56
CA ALA A 15 0.20 41.63 47.35
C ALA A 15 0.89 42.63 48.31
N PRO A 16 2.18 42.47 48.72
CA PRO A 16 3.29 42.63 47.78
C PRO A 16 4.60 41.83 48.04
N LYS A 17 5.32 41.62 46.91
CA LYS A 17 6.79 41.71 46.66
C LYS A 17 7.82 40.87 47.47
N ASN A 18 8.48 39.96 46.74
CA ASN A 18 9.91 39.94 46.32
C ASN A 18 10.60 38.58 46.52
N GLY A 19 11.28 38.10 45.46
CA GLY A 19 12.49 37.28 45.59
C GLY A 19 12.52 35.95 44.82
N GLY A 20 13.25 35.93 43.70
CA GLY A 20 14.31 34.94 43.49
C GLY A 20 13.96 33.51 43.00
N ASP A 21 14.48 33.21 41.81
CA ASP A 21 15.10 31.94 41.38
C ASP A 21 14.28 30.75 40.82
N ARG A 22 14.38 30.67 39.47
CA ARG A 22 14.70 29.53 38.58
C ARG A 22 13.73 28.34 38.41
N PRO A 23 13.56 27.84 37.17
CA PRO A 23 12.58 26.79 36.84
C PRO A 23 13.11 25.38 37.14
N ILE A 24 12.21 24.57 37.69
CA ILE A 24 12.36 23.13 37.89
C ILE A 24 12.36 22.46 36.52
N THR A 25 13.46 21.79 36.19
CA THR A 25 13.59 20.91 35.02
C THR A 25 13.23 19.50 35.47
N THR A 26 12.10 18.96 35.02
CA THR A 26 11.73 17.57 35.26
C THR A 26 12.53 16.69 34.31
N VAL A 27 13.54 15.99 34.84
CA VAL A 27 14.27 14.93 34.16
C VAL A 27 13.54 13.61 34.44
N ILE A 28 13.04 12.95 33.39
CA ILE A 28 12.50 11.60 33.48
C ILE A 28 13.68 10.65 33.29
N ASN A 29 14.14 10.02 34.37
CA ASN A 29 15.06 8.90 34.31
C ASN A 29 14.25 7.62 34.10
N ILE A 30 14.55 6.88 33.03
CA ILE A 30 14.07 5.53 32.80
C ILE A 30 15.22 4.60 33.18
N GLU A 31 15.07 3.86 34.28
CA GLU A 31 15.97 2.76 34.64
C GLU A 31 15.57 1.48 33.88
N PRO A 32 16.53 0.65 33.42
CA PRO A 32 16.23 -0.62 32.75
C PRO A 32 15.95 -1.73 33.77
N GLU A 33 14.88 -2.50 33.56
CA GLU A 33 14.59 -3.73 34.31
C GLU A 33 15.53 -4.89 33.91
N PRO A 34 15.79 -5.86 34.82
CA PRO A 34 16.82 -6.86 34.65
C PRO A 34 16.38 -8.07 33.81
N GLU A 35 17.33 -8.58 33.03
CA GLU A 35 17.24 -9.79 32.21
C GLU A 35 16.99 -11.04 33.09
N THR A 36 16.02 -11.87 32.69
CA THR A 36 15.79 -13.19 33.27
C THR A 36 16.24 -14.26 32.26
N GLU A 37 17.36 -14.91 32.57
CA GLU A 37 17.85 -16.09 31.85
C GLU A 37 16.95 -17.31 32.15
N SER A 38 16.59 -18.08 31.13
CA SER A 38 16.04 -19.43 31.27
C SER A 38 16.95 -20.45 30.57
N PRO A 39 17.19 -21.65 31.13
CA PRO A 39 18.24 -22.54 30.65
C PRO A 39 17.73 -23.48 29.55
N ILE A 40 18.43 -23.48 28.41
CA ILE A 40 18.24 -24.45 27.34
C ILE A 40 18.92 -25.76 27.72
N GLY A 41 18.12 -26.82 27.88
CA GLY A 41 18.58 -28.19 28.12
C GLY A 41 19.21 -28.82 26.89
N ILE A 42 20.44 -29.29 27.05
CA ILE A 42 21.22 -30.06 26.07
C ILE A 42 20.76 -31.52 26.11
N PHE A 43 20.14 -32.01 25.03
CA PHE A 43 19.98 -33.44 24.80
C PHE A 43 21.02 -33.91 23.78
N THR A 44 21.89 -34.82 24.23
CA THR A 44 22.84 -35.55 23.41
C THR A 44 22.25 -36.92 23.04
N SER A 45 22.26 -37.27 21.77
CA SER A 45 22.15 -38.67 21.32
C SER A 45 23.01 -38.90 20.08
N GLN A 46 23.77 -39.99 20.14
CA GLN A 46 24.78 -40.45 19.18
C GLN A 46 24.17 -41.03 17.89
N PRO A 47 24.98 -41.22 16.82
CA PRO A 47 24.50 -41.39 15.45
C PRO A 47 24.38 -42.86 15.02
N GLU A 48 23.38 -43.20 14.22
CA GLU A 48 23.42 -44.40 13.38
C GLU A 48 22.88 -44.18 11.96
N ARG A 49 23.77 -44.53 11.00
CA ARG A 49 23.57 -45.05 9.65
C ARG A 49 22.93 -44.16 8.57
N GLN A 50 23.84 -43.48 7.85
CA GLN A 50 23.65 -42.95 6.50
C GLN A 50 23.44 -44.07 5.47
N GLN A 51 22.37 -43.99 4.68
CA GLN A 51 22.29 -44.58 3.35
C GLN A 51 22.51 -43.45 2.33
N GLN A 52 23.52 -43.64 1.48
CA GLN A 52 24.01 -42.69 0.48
C GLN A 52 23.09 -42.63 -0.75
N GLN A 53 22.76 -41.41 -1.20
CA GLN A 53 22.53 -41.02 -2.60
C GLN A 53 22.79 -39.50 -2.74
N PRO A 54 23.15 -39.00 -3.94
CA PRO A 54 24.30 -38.10 -4.08
C PRO A 54 23.97 -36.61 -3.96
N GLU A 55 24.69 -35.93 -3.06
CA GLU A 55 24.85 -34.47 -2.99
C GLU A 55 25.85 -34.00 -4.03
N GLN A 56 25.39 -33.29 -5.06
CA GLN A 56 26.23 -32.37 -5.83
C GLN A 56 25.42 -31.11 -6.16
N LEU A 57 25.10 -30.32 -5.14
CA LEU A 57 24.83 -28.89 -5.28
C LEU A 57 24.80 -28.25 -3.88
N GLN A 58 25.98 -27.99 -3.29
CA GLN A 58 26.21 -26.94 -2.29
C GLN A 58 27.66 -26.95 -1.79
N SER A 59 28.40 -25.87 -2.06
CA SER A 59 29.35 -25.28 -1.10
C SER A 59 29.85 -23.92 -1.62
N GLU A 60 28.99 -22.90 -1.62
CA GLU A 60 29.50 -21.52 -1.46
C GLU A 60 29.55 -21.23 0.04
N SER A 61 30.71 -20.79 0.53
CA SER A 61 30.91 -20.49 1.95
C SER A 61 30.03 -19.30 2.37
N GLU A 62 29.63 -19.23 3.64
CA GLU A 62 28.84 -18.08 4.15
C GLU A 62 29.56 -16.74 3.92
N SER A 63 30.90 -16.73 3.99
CA SER A 63 31.69 -15.53 3.64
C SER A 63 31.60 -15.16 2.16
N ASP A 64 31.52 -16.14 1.24
CA ASP A 64 31.38 -15.87 -0.19
C ASP A 64 29.97 -15.34 -0.52
N ARG A 65 28.94 -15.84 0.18
CA ARG A 65 27.56 -15.35 0.04
C ARG A 65 27.39 -13.93 0.59
N MET A 66 27.98 -13.64 1.76
CA MET A 66 27.98 -12.28 2.34
C MET A 66 28.71 -11.28 1.44
N ALA A 67 29.86 -11.66 0.87
CA ALA A 67 30.60 -10.84 -0.09
C ALA A 67 29.77 -10.52 -1.35
N ASN A 68 28.91 -11.45 -1.79
CA ASN A 68 28.10 -11.29 -2.99
C ASN A 68 26.94 -10.28 -2.84
N PHE A 69 26.31 -10.19 -1.66
CA PHE A 69 25.24 -9.20 -1.42
C PHE A 69 25.77 -7.79 -1.23
N ASP A 70 26.89 -7.63 -0.51
CA ASP A 70 27.56 -6.34 -0.36
C ASP A 70 28.01 -5.79 -1.72
N ASP A 71 28.63 -6.61 -2.56
CA ASP A 71 29.05 -6.25 -3.91
C ASP A 71 27.86 -5.89 -4.79
N THR A 72 26.77 -6.67 -4.74
CA THR A 72 25.54 -6.40 -5.50
C THR A 72 24.93 -5.05 -5.12
N LEU A 73 24.84 -4.75 -3.82
CA LEU A 73 24.32 -3.47 -3.35
C LEU A 73 25.27 -2.32 -3.68
N GLN A 74 26.58 -2.52 -3.56
CA GLN A 74 27.56 -1.50 -3.91
C GLN A 74 27.48 -1.13 -5.40
N ARG A 75 27.33 -2.11 -6.29
CA ARG A 75 27.10 -1.86 -7.73
C ARG A 75 25.85 -1.01 -7.96
N ALA A 76 24.73 -1.34 -7.33
CA ALA A 76 23.49 -0.55 -7.43
C ALA A 76 23.65 0.87 -6.88
N ARG A 77 24.39 1.05 -5.78
CA ARG A 77 24.69 2.37 -5.21
C ARG A 77 25.57 3.21 -6.12
N LEU A 78 26.60 2.61 -6.73
CA LEU A 78 27.46 3.30 -7.70
C LEU A 78 26.66 3.69 -8.95
N ALA A 79 25.81 2.78 -9.44
CA ALA A 79 24.91 3.03 -10.56
C ALA A 79 23.95 4.19 -10.28
N PHE A 80 23.30 4.22 -9.12
CA PHE A 80 22.47 5.35 -8.70
C PHE A 80 23.27 6.66 -8.60
N SER A 81 24.43 6.62 -7.95
CA SER A 81 25.29 7.78 -7.70
C SER A 81 25.88 8.40 -8.98
N SER A 82 26.02 7.60 -10.05
CA SER A 82 26.39 8.10 -11.38
C SER A 82 25.37 9.10 -11.96
N GLY A 83 24.14 9.12 -11.42
CA GLY A 83 23.03 9.94 -11.90
C GLY A 83 22.30 9.37 -13.11
N LYS A 84 22.67 8.19 -13.63
CA LYS A 84 22.04 7.62 -14.83
C LYS A 84 20.52 7.44 -14.70
N THR A 85 20.05 7.04 -13.52
CA THR A 85 18.61 6.86 -13.24
C THR A 85 17.84 8.19 -13.09
N ARG A 86 18.53 9.34 -12.96
CA ARG A 86 17.87 10.65 -12.96
C ARG A 86 17.34 11.02 -14.35
N ASN A 87 17.94 10.50 -15.41
CA ASN A 87 17.52 10.77 -16.77
C ASN A 87 16.18 10.06 -17.09
N VAL A 88 15.14 10.83 -17.39
CA VAL A 88 13.79 10.31 -17.68
C VAL A 88 13.78 9.37 -18.89
N SER A 89 14.60 9.62 -19.90
CA SER A 89 14.72 8.72 -21.06
C SER A 89 15.33 7.36 -20.70
N PHE A 90 16.26 7.32 -19.73
CA PHE A 90 16.76 6.05 -19.19
C PHE A 90 15.63 5.28 -18.51
N ARG A 91 14.86 5.92 -17.62
CA ARG A 91 13.72 5.30 -16.93
C ARG A 91 12.69 4.74 -17.92
N ARG A 92 12.31 5.55 -18.91
CA ARG A 92 11.40 5.17 -20.00
C ARG A 92 11.92 3.93 -20.74
N LYS A 93 13.21 3.89 -21.08
CA LYS A 93 13.79 2.75 -21.79
C LYS A 93 13.76 1.45 -20.98
N GLN A 94 13.99 1.52 -19.67
CA GLN A 94 13.90 0.37 -18.77
C GLN A 94 12.45 -0.16 -18.71
N LEU A 95 11.47 0.74 -18.58
CA LEU A 95 10.04 0.40 -18.58
C LEU A 95 9.60 -0.23 -19.92
N GLU A 96 10.02 0.33 -21.06
CA GLU A 96 9.75 -0.23 -22.38
C GLU A 96 10.38 -1.62 -22.55
N ASN A 97 11.59 -1.83 -22.05
CA ASN A 97 12.23 -3.15 -22.06
C ASN A 97 11.49 -4.15 -21.18
N LEU A 98 10.98 -3.72 -20.04
CA LEU A 98 10.21 -4.57 -19.13
C LEU A 98 8.84 -4.94 -19.74
N LEU A 99 8.16 -4.00 -20.39
CA LEU A 99 6.95 -4.30 -21.16
C LEU A 99 7.23 -5.32 -22.27
N ARG A 100 8.33 -5.14 -23.01
CA ARG A 100 8.77 -6.08 -24.04
C ARG A 100 9.07 -7.47 -23.48
N CYS A 101 9.69 -7.56 -22.30
CA CYS A 101 9.89 -8.82 -21.60
C CYS A 101 8.57 -9.56 -21.37
N TYR A 102 7.52 -8.85 -20.92
CA TYR A 102 6.22 -9.47 -20.65
C TYR A 102 5.54 -9.95 -21.93
N GLU A 103 5.67 -9.21 -23.02
CA GLU A 103 5.11 -9.55 -24.32
C GLU A 103 5.84 -10.74 -24.98
N GLU A 104 7.17 -10.77 -24.91
CA GLU A 104 7.98 -11.83 -25.52
C GLU A 104 7.90 -13.17 -24.75
N HIS A 105 7.63 -13.13 -23.43
CA HIS A 105 7.65 -14.31 -22.54
C HIS A 105 6.29 -14.68 -21.90
N GLU A 106 5.16 -14.20 -22.42
CA GLU A 106 3.83 -14.47 -21.86
C GLU A 106 3.55 -15.97 -21.63
N ASN A 107 3.91 -16.83 -22.58
CA ASN A 107 3.68 -18.27 -22.44
C ASN A 107 4.55 -18.89 -21.33
N GLU A 108 5.80 -18.44 -21.18
CA GLU A 108 6.69 -18.91 -20.11
C GLU A 108 6.19 -18.47 -18.74
N ILE A 109 5.67 -17.24 -18.64
CA ILE A 109 5.00 -16.72 -17.44
C ILE A 109 3.82 -17.62 -17.06
N ILE A 110 2.93 -17.91 -18.01
CA ILE A 110 1.76 -18.77 -17.77
C ILE A 110 2.20 -20.17 -17.34
N SER A 111 3.20 -20.76 -17.98
CA SER A 111 3.71 -22.08 -17.60
C SER A 111 4.33 -22.10 -16.21
N ALA A 112 5.05 -21.04 -15.81
CA ALA A 112 5.59 -20.94 -14.45
C ALA A 112 4.48 -20.85 -13.39
N LEU A 113 3.44 -20.04 -13.65
CA LEU A 113 2.27 -19.91 -12.78
C LEU A 113 1.47 -21.21 -12.68
N GLU A 114 1.32 -21.94 -13.79
CA GLU A 114 0.72 -23.27 -13.80
C GLU A 114 1.54 -24.26 -12.98
N ALA A 115 2.87 -24.25 -13.10
CA ALA A 115 3.73 -25.16 -12.36
C ALA A 115 3.69 -24.92 -10.84
N ASP A 116 3.64 -23.65 -10.39
CA ASP A 116 3.63 -23.32 -8.96
C ASP A 116 2.24 -23.43 -8.34
N LEU A 117 1.19 -22.96 -9.02
CA LEU A 117 -0.15 -22.78 -8.44
C LEU A 117 -1.24 -23.61 -9.12
N ARG A 118 -0.91 -24.32 -10.21
CA ARG A 118 -1.90 -24.90 -11.15
C ARG A 118 -2.92 -23.85 -11.60
N ARG A 119 -2.47 -22.61 -11.78
CA ARG A 119 -3.37 -21.49 -12.09
C ARG A 119 -3.89 -21.63 -13.52
N PRO A 120 -5.21 -21.51 -13.74
CA PRO A 120 -5.79 -21.52 -15.08
C PRO A 120 -5.18 -20.43 -15.97
N LYS A 121 -5.05 -20.72 -17.27
CA LYS A 121 -4.47 -19.77 -18.24
C LYS A 121 -5.20 -18.42 -18.23
N GLN A 122 -6.54 -18.43 -18.23
CA GLN A 122 -7.33 -17.19 -18.23
C GLN A 122 -7.08 -16.36 -16.97
N GLU A 123 -7.02 -17.00 -15.81
CA GLU A 123 -6.70 -16.31 -14.55
C GLU A 123 -5.30 -15.69 -14.62
N SER A 124 -4.29 -16.46 -15.03
CA SER A 124 -2.89 -16.01 -15.19
C SER A 124 -2.75 -14.82 -16.13
N LEU A 125 -3.53 -14.77 -17.21
CA LEU A 125 -3.54 -13.64 -18.13
C LEU A 125 -4.11 -12.38 -17.46
N ILE A 126 -5.28 -12.47 -16.84
CA ILE A 126 -6.02 -11.31 -16.35
C ILE A 126 -5.34 -10.70 -15.10
N VAL A 127 -4.95 -11.52 -14.14
CA VAL A 127 -4.49 -11.03 -12.82
C VAL A 127 -2.99 -10.78 -12.74
N GLU A 128 -2.21 -11.22 -13.73
CA GLU A 128 -0.76 -11.00 -13.74
C GLU A 128 -0.33 -10.35 -15.05
N THR A 129 -0.46 -11.06 -16.18
CA THR A 129 0.22 -10.63 -17.41
C THR A 129 -0.37 -9.34 -17.99
N GLU A 130 -1.68 -9.28 -18.21
CA GLU A 130 -2.35 -8.09 -18.72
C GLU A 130 -2.35 -6.94 -17.70
N PHE A 131 -2.47 -7.26 -16.41
CA PHE A 131 -2.35 -6.27 -15.35
C PHE A 131 -0.98 -5.57 -15.38
N MET A 132 0.11 -6.34 -15.37
CA MET A 132 1.48 -5.80 -15.43
C MET A 132 1.76 -4.99 -16.71
N LYS A 133 1.26 -5.44 -17.87
CA LYS A 133 1.40 -4.70 -19.13
C LYS A 133 0.68 -3.36 -19.07
N ASN A 134 -0.55 -3.33 -18.56
CA ASN A 134 -1.35 -2.11 -18.47
C ASN A 134 -0.80 -1.13 -17.43
N ASP A 135 -0.27 -1.61 -16.32
CA ASP A 135 0.44 -0.78 -15.32
C ASP A 135 1.64 -0.06 -15.97
N ILE A 136 2.51 -0.78 -16.69
CA ILE A 136 3.63 -0.13 -17.38
C ILE A 136 3.16 0.87 -18.44
N LYS A 137 2.14 0.53 -19.23
CA LYS A 137 1.58 1.46 -20.22
C LYS A 137 1.05 2.73 -19.55
N HIS A 138 0.33 2.59 -18.45
CA HIS A 138 -0.16 3.71 -17.66
C HIS A 138 1.00 4.59 -17.16
N ILE A 139 2.03 4.00 -16.57
CA ILE A 139 3.25 4.72 -16.17
C ILE A 139 3.86 5.46 -17.38
N LEU A 140 4.03 4.79 -18.52
CA LEU A 140 4.65 5.38 -19.72
C LEU A 140 3.84 6.56 -20.29
N PHE A 141 2.51 6.53 -20.20
CA PHE A 141 1.62 7.60 -20.63
C PHE A 141 1.75 8.85 -19.75
N HIS A 142 2.03 8.68 -18.46
CA HIS A 142 2.04 9.78 -17.48
C HIS A 142 3.43 10.15 -16.95
N LEU A 143 4.49 9.40 -17.29
CA LEU A 143 5.84 9.59 -16.73
C LEU A 143 6.34 11.04 -16.86
N ASP A 144 6.15 11.66 -18.02
CA ASP A 144 6.63 13.02 -18.27
C ASP A 144 5.91 14.07 -17.41
N GLU A 145 4.66 13.80 -17.02
CA GLU A 145 3.86 14.62 -16.10
C GLU A 145 4.33 14.40 -14.65
N TRP A 146 4.46 13.15 -14.22
CA TRP A 146 4.77 12.80 -12.82
C TRP A 146 6.16 13.26 -12.38
N VAL A 147 7.14 13.29 -13.28
CA VAL A 147 8.50 13.78 -12.97
C VAL A 147 8.60 15.30 -12.83
N GLN A 148 7.60 16.06 -13.28
CA GLN A 148 7.65 17.53 -13.18
C GLN A 148 7.61 18.00 -11.73
N SER A 149 8.29 19.11 -11.46
CA SER A 149 8.18 19.80 -10.17
C SER A 149 6.80 20.42 -10.00
N GLU A 150 6.21 20.29 -8.81
CA GLU A 150 4.96 20.95 -8.47
C GLU A 150 5.20 22.39 -8.01
N LYS A 151 4.28 23.30 -8.34
CA LYS A 151 4.32 24.71 -7.92
C LYS A 151 3.14 24.99 -6.99
N PRO A 152 3.30 24.80 -5.66
CA PRO A 152 2.20 24.99 -4.72
C PRO A 152 1.79 26.47 -4.62
N SER A 153 0.59 26.69 -4.09
CA SER A 153 0.10 28.05 -3.85
C SER A 153 1.00 28.81 -2.86
N LYS A 154 1.20 30.10 -3.13
CA LYS A 154 2.06 30.98 -2.34
C LYS A 154 1.23 31.86 -1.42
N SER A 155 1.74 32.12 -0.22
CA SER A 155 1.18 33.15 0.67
C SER A 155 1.77 34.52 0.36
N PHE A 156 1.20 35.60 0.90
CA PHE A 156 1.68 36.97 0.63
C PHE A 156 3.15 37.19 1.01
N VAL A 157 3.63 36.55 2.08
CA VAL A 157 5.04 36.66 2.50
C VAL A 157 6.00 36.02 1.48
N ASN A 158 5.51 35.11 0.65
CA ASN A 158 6.28 34.38 -0.36
C ASN A 158 5.86 34.71 -1.79
N LEU A 159 5.08 35.78 -2.02
CA LEU A 159 4.46 36.04 -3.32
C LEU A 159 5.51 36.18 -4.45
N MET A 160 6.67 36.73 -4.13
CA MET A 160 7.80 36.92 -5.05
C MET A 160 8.85 35.81 -4.98
N ASP A 161 8.70 34.85 -4.07
CA ASP A 161 9.66 33.75 -3.92
C ASP A 161 9.37 32.64 -4.95
N ASP A 162 10.39 31.91 -5.41
CA ASP A 162 10.19 30.67 -6.15
C ASP A 162 9.91 29.53 -5.17
N VAL A 163 8.76 28.86 -5.32
CA VAL A 163 8.32 27.80 -4.41
C VAL A 163 8.00 26.59 -5.25
N GLN A 164 8.79 25.52 -5.07
CA GLN A 164 8.69 24.30 -5.85
C GLN A 164 8.81 23.07 -4.97
N ILE A 165 8.16 21.98 -5.39
CA ILE A 165 8.32 20.65 -4.81
C ILE A 165 8.87 19.76 -5.92
N TYR A 166 10.09 19.26 -5.74
CA TYR A 166 10.73 18.34 -6.69
C TYR A 166 10.46 16.89 -6.30
N ASN A 167 10.38 16.03 -7.31
CA ASN A 167 10.23 14.59 -7.17
C ASN A 167 11.61 13.92 -7.28
N ASP A 168 12.30 13.75 -6.15
CA ASP A 168 13.61 13.10 -6.11
C ASP A 168 13.45 11.58 -5.84
N PRO A 169 14.17 10.69 -6.55
CA PRO A 169 14.24 9.29 -6.16
C PRO A 169 14.90 9.13 -4.78
N PHE A 170 14.51 8.09 -4.04
CA PHE A 170 15.14 7.74 -2.76
C PHE A 170 16.59 7.29 -2.92
N GLY A 171 16.87 6.38 -3.85
CA GLY A 171 18.19 5.76 -3.97
C GLY A 171 18.14 4.33 -4.46
N VAL A 172 18.70 3.43 -3.65
CA VAL A 172 18.57 1.98 -3.84
C VAL A 172 17.46 1.46 -2.94
N VAL A 173 16.44 0.90 -3.56
CA VAL A 173 15.26 0.37 -2.87
C VAL A 173 15.24 -1.15 -2.94
N LEU A 174 14.66 -1.79 -1.93
CA LEU A 174 14.43 -3.24 -1.89
C LEU A 174 12.95 -3.51 -2.14
N VAL A 175 12.64 -4.39 -3.09
CA VAL A 175 11.27 -4.85 -3.33
C VAL A 175 11.21 -6.36 -3.11
N ILE A 176 10.41 -6.79 -2.12
CA ILE A 176 10.24 -8.19 -1.74
C ILE A 176 8.83 -8.63 -2.13
N GLY A 177 8.74 -9.57 -3.08
CA GLY A 177 7.48 -10.09 -3.60
C GLY A 177 6.88 -11.22 -2.76
N ALA A 178 5.57 -11.40 -2.86
CA ALA A 178 4.84 -12.54 -2.32
C ALA A 178 4.73 -13.67 -3.34
N TRP A 179 4.34 -14.88 -2.90
CA TRP A 179 4.25 -16.06 -3.77
C TRP A 179 2.90 -16.27 -4.43
N ASN A 180 1.86 -15.61 -3.94
CA ASN A 180 0.49 -15.90 -4.36
C ASN A 180 0.14 -15.24 -5.69
N TYR A 181 0.71 -14.09 -6.02
CA TYR A 181 0.75 -13.54 -7.37
C TYR A 181 2.20 -13.14 -7.69
N PRO A 182 3.06 -14.14 -7.97
CA PRO A 182 4.50 -14.01 -7.78
C PRO A 182 5.20 -13.06 -8.75
N LEU A 183 4.57 -12.70 -9.87
CA LEU A 183 5.13 -11.73 -10.80
C LEU A 183 4.59 -10.34 -10.50
N GLN A 184 3.28 -10.15 -10.45
CA GLN A 184 2.68 -8.82 -10.34
C GLN A 184 2.98 -8.13 -9.00
N LEU A 185 2.94 -8.86 -7.88
CA LEU A 185 3.24 -8.30 -6.55
C LEU A 185 4.72 -7.98 -6.33
N LEU A 186 5.58 -8.37 -7.27
CA LEU A 186 6.99 -8.00 -7.31
C LEU A 186 7.23 -6.90 -8.36
N LEU A 187 6.78 -7.12 -9.59
CA LEU A 187 7.22 -6.35 -10.74
C LEU A 187 6.44 -5.04 -10.94
N VAL A 188 5.20 -4.94 -10.44
CA VAL A 188 4.44 -3.67 -10.41
C VAL A 188 5.13 -2.64 -9.50
N PRO A 189 5.48 -2.96 -8.23
CA PRO A 189 6.27 -2.02 -7.42
C PRO A 189 7.68 -1.77 -7.99
N VAL A 190 8.32 -2.74 -8.66
CA VAL A 190 9.59 -2.51 -9.37
C VAL A 190 9.41 -1.47 -10.50
N ALA A 191 8.38 -1.60 -11.33
CA ALA A 191 8.09 -0.66 -12.40
C ALA A 191 7.85 0.76 -11.85
N SER A 192 7.08 0.87 -10.77
CA SER A 192 6.87 2.14 -10.04
C SER A 192 8.18 2.76 -9.52
N ALA A 193 9.08 1.93 -8.95
CA ALA A 193 10.38 2.39 -8.46
C ALA A 193 11.33 2.83 -9.59
N ILE A 194 11.30 2.14 -10.75
CA ILE A 194 12.01 2.54 -11.98
C ILE A 194 11.50 3.90 -12.46
N ALA A 195 10.18 4.09 -12.52
CA ALA A 195 9.55 5.34 -12.92
C ALA A 195 9.97 6.52 -12.03
N ALA A 196 10.03 6.29 -10.71
CA ALA A 196 10.51 7.25 -9.73
C ALA A 196 12.01 7.54 -9.83
N GLY A 197 12.80 6.67 -10.49
CA GLY A 197 14.22 6.87 -10.79
C GLY A 197 15.17 6.19 -9.81
N ASN A 198 14.72 5.13 -9.14
CA ASN A 198 15.52 4.37 -8.19
C ASN A 198 16.28 3.23 -8.88
N CYS A 199 17.34 2.76 -8.23
CA CYS A 199 17.84 1.40 -8.43
C CYS A 199 17.04 0.45 -7.52
N VAL A 200 16.85 -0.80 -7.94
CA VAL A 200 15.97 -1.74 -7.24
C VAL A 200 16.66 -3.09 -7.06
N VAL A 201 16.79 -3.54 -5.82
CA VAL A 201 17.10 -4.95 -5.54
C VAL A 201 15.78 -5.72 -5.55
N ILE A 202 15.66 -6.67 -6.48
CA ILE A 202 14.44 -7.42 -6.77
C ILE A 202 14.51 -8.78 -6.05
N LYS A 203 13.65 -9.02 -5.06
CA LYS A 203 13.64 -10.27 -4.29
C LYS A 203 12.33 -11.05 -4.52
N PRO A 204 12.31 -12.02 -5.47
CA PRO A 204 11.15 -12.90 -5.64
C PRO A 204 10.96 -13.84 -4.43
N SER A 205 9.73 -14.34 -4.25
CA SER A 205 9.47 -15.35 -3.22
C SER A 205 9.97 -16.73 -3.68
N GLU A 206 10.74 -17.38 -2.83
CA GLU A 206 11.25 -18.74 -3.01
C GLU A 206 10.16 -19.82 -3.01
N ILE A 207 8.95 -19.49 -2.52
CA ILE A 207 7.81 -20.43 -2.46
C ILE A 207 7.23 -20.68 -3.86
N ALA A 208 7.22 -19.68 -4.73
CA ALA A 208 6.85 -19.81 -6.14
C ALA A 208 8.12 -20.01 -6.98
N ALA A 209 8.71 -21.20 -6.85
CA ALA A 209 10.06 -21.49 -7.30
C ALA A 209 10.23 -21.36 -8.83
N ASN A 210 9.23 -21.75 -9.62
CA ASN A 210 9.30 -21.65 -11.08
C ASN A 210 9.21 -20.18 -11.52
N CYS A 211 8.34 -19.38 -10.89
CA CYS A 211 8.27 -17.95 -11.13
C CYS A 211 9.55 -17.22 -10.69
N ALA A 212 10.11 -17.57 -9.53
CA ALA A 212 11.38 -16.99 -9.05
C ALA A 212 12.53 -17.30 -10.01
N LYS A 213 12.60 -18.53 -10.52
CA LYS A 213 13.57 -18.94 -11.54
C LYS A 213 13.40 -18.15 -12.84
N PHE A 214 12.16 -18.02 -13.33
CA PHE A 214 11.86 -17.20 -14.50
C PHE A 214 12.38 -15.77 -14.33
N ILE A 215 12.08 -15.13 -13.19
CA ILE A 215 12.53 -13.77 -12.89
C ILE A 215 14.07 -13.69 -12.91
N ALA A 216 14.76 -14.60 -12.24
CA ALA A 216 16.22 -14.63 -12.18
C ALA A 216 16.88 -14.83 -13.55
N ASP A 217 16.31 -15.69 -14.40
CA ASP A 217 16.90 -16.02 -15.69
C ASP A 217 16.56 -15.00 -16.80
N VAL A 218 15.43 -14.30 -16.69
CA VAL A 218 14.88 -13.47 -17.77
C VAL A 218 15.06 -11.98 -17.52
N ILE A 219 14.75 -11.47 -16.33
CA ILE A 219 14.82 -10.02 -16.05
C ILE A 219 16.21 -9.41 -16.33
N PRO A 220 17.35 -10.06 -15.97
CA PRO A 220 18.70 -9.57 -16.29
C PRO A 220 19.00 -9.36 -17.78
N LYS A 221 18.21 -9.94 -18.69
CA LYS A 221 18.37 -9.79 -20.15
C LYS A 221 17.72 -8.52 -20.69
N TYR A 222 16.81 -7.90 -19.93
CA TYR A 222 16.02 -6.74 -20.36
C TYR A 222 16.36 -5.46 -19.58
N LEU A 223 16.67 -5.61 -18.30
CA LEU A 223 17.00 -4.50 -17.41
C LEU A 223 18.51 -4.31 -17.25
N ASP A 224 18.88 -3.08 -16.87
CA ASP A 224 20.25 -2.75 -16.51
C ASP A 224 20.67 -3.49 -15.22
N ASN A 225 21.64 -4.40 -15.36
CA ASN A 225 22.09 -5.30 -14.30
C ASN A 225 22.83 -4.64 -13.13
N ASP A 226 23.27 -3.39 -13.29
CA ASP A 226 23.84 -2.64 -12.18
C ASP A 226 22.72 -1.96 -11.38
N CYS A 227 21.66 -1.49 -12.04
CA CYS A 227 20.53 -0.85 -11.37
C CYS A 227 19.53 -1.82 -10.76
N TYR A 228 19.30 -2.97 -11.40
CA TYR A 228 18.15 -3.82 -11.14
C TYR A 228 18.54 -5.29 -10.87
N PRO A 229 19.46 -5.57 -9.92
CA PRO A 229 19.85 -6.95 -9.63
C PRO A 229 18.70 -7.76 -9.03
N VAL A 230 18.61 -9.03 -9.44
CA VAL A 230 17.70 -10.02 -8.86
C VAL A 230 18.45 -10.82 -7.80
N VAL A 231 17.86 -10.95 -6.61
CA VAL A 231 18.40 -11.76 -5.52
C VAL A 231 17.39 -12.82 -5.13
N CYS A 232 17.71 -14.08 -5.39
CA CYS A 232 16.92 -15.23 -4.95
C CYS A 232 17.40 -15.74 -3.60
N GLY A 233 16.47 -16.33 -2.83
CA GLY A 233 16.79 -16.93 -1.54
C GLY A 233 15.62 -16.95 -0.59
N GLY A 234 15.77 -17.70 0.50
CA GLY A 234 14.77 -17.90 1.52
C GLY A 234 14.88 -16.87 2.66
N PRO A 235 14.41 -17.24 3.87
CA PRO A 235 14.51 -16.39 5.04
C PRO A 235 15.93 -15.98 5.42
N SER A 236 16.94 -16.85 5.23
CA SER A 236 18.35 -16.57 5.51
C SER A 236 18.89 -15.42 4.66
N GLU A 237 18.75 -15.53 3.34
CA GLU A 237 19.22 -14.51 2.39
C GLU A 237 18.41 -13.21 2.56
N THR A 238 17.12 -13.31 2.88
CA THR A 238 16.29 -12.13 3.17
C THR A 238 16.78 -11.41 4.44
N ALA A 239 17.16 -12.14 5.49
CA ALA A 239 17.70 -11.54 6.71
C ALA A 239 19.06 -10.86 6.46
N GLU A 240 19.91 -11.47 5.62
CA GLU A 240 21.18 -10.87 5.20
C GLU A 240 20.97 -9.58 4.39
N LEU A 241 20.05 -9.59 3.43
CA LEU A 241 19.66 -8.37 2.71
C LEU A 241 19.18 -7.28 3.68
N LEU A 242 18.32 -7.61 4.64
CA LEU A 242 17.78 -6.65 5.60
C LEU A 242 18.83 -6.08 6.58
N ASN A 243 20.00 -6.70 6.69
CA ASN A 243 21.14 -6.13 7.42
C ASN A 243 21.80 -4.97 6.66
N GLN A 244 21.57 -4.88 5.36
CA GLN A 244 22.09 -3.82 4.50
C GLN A 244 21.26 -2.54 4.58
N ARG A 245 21.90 -1.41 4.26
CA ARG A 245 21.20 -0.13 4.17
C ARG A 245 20.43 -0.08 2.86
N PHE A 246 19.13 0.22 2.92
CA PHE A 246 18.31 0.60 1.78
C PHE A 246 17.74 2.00 1.99
N ASP A 247 17.46 2.70 0.90
CA ASP A 247 16.87 4.04 0.93
C ASP A 247 15.32 3.96 0.98
N TYR A 248 14.75 2.80 0.64
CA TYR A 248 13.34 2.44 0.82
C TYR A 248 13.17 0.90 0.81
N ILE A 249 12.20 0.35 1.55
CA ILE A 249 11.84 -1.07 1.48
C ILE A 249 10.34 -1.22 1.18
N PHE A 250 10.01 -2.00 0.15
CA PHE A 250 8.65 -2.39 -0.19
C PHE A 250 8.49 -3.89 0.06
N TYR A 251 7.48 -4.28 0.83
CA TYR A 251 7.21 -5.68 1.15
C TYR A 251 5.74 -6.01 0.97
N THR A 252 5.47 -7.11 0.27
CA THR A 252 4.16 -7.76 0.25
C THR A 252 4.22 -9.10 0.96
N GLY A 253 3.31 -9.36 1.90
CA GLY A 253 3.15 -10.68 2.51
C GLY A 253 2.51 -10.68 3.89
N SER A 254 3.02 -11.52 4.80
CA SER A 254 2.36 -11.74 6.10
C SER A 254 2.69 -10.64 7.10
N THR A 255 1.75 -10.30 7.99
CA THR A 255 1.96 -9.31 9.06
C THR A 255 3.13 -9.68 9.99
N ARG A 256 3.33 -10.98 10.25
CA ARG A 256 4.47 -11.46 11.06
C ARG A 256 5.82 -11.06 10.45
N VAL A 257 5.99 -11.28 9.15
CA VAL A 257 7.23 -10.94 8.44
C VAL A 257 7.33 -9.42 8.19
N GLY A 258 6.21 -8.74 7.94
CA GLY A 258 6.17 -7.27 7.86
C GLY A 258 6.72 -6.60 9.11
N LYS A 259 6.41 -7.11 10.30
CA LYS A 259 6.99 -6.63 11.58
C LYS A 259 8.51 -6.85 11.65
N ILE A 260 9.02 -7.98 11.16
CA ILE A 260 10.47 -8.27 11.12
C ILE A 260 11.17 -7.29 10.18
N ILE A 261 10.62 -7.07 8.99
CA ILE A 261 11.17 -6.14 7.99
C ILE A 261 11.17 -4.71 8.53
N HIS A 262 10.07 -4.26 9.13
CA HIS A 262 9.97 -2.93 9.69
C HIS A 262 10.96 -2.71 10.86
N ALA A 263 11.15 -3.74 11.70
CA ALA A 263 12.17 -3.69 12.76
C ALA A 263 13.59 -3.58 12.20
N ALA A 264 13.92 -4.32 11.14
CA ALA A 264 15.22 -4.24 10.48
C ALA A 264 15.43 -2.87 9.81
N ALA A 265 14.40 -2.33 9.14
CA ALA A 265 14.42 -1.01 8.50
C ALA A 265 14.74 0.13 9.49
N ASN A 266 14.28 0.02 10.74
CA ASN A 266 14.49 1.02 11.78
C ASN A 266 15.98 1.24 12.11
N LYS A 267 16.85 0.23 11.90
CA LYS A 267 18.31 0.35 12.07
C LYS A 267 18.91 1.51 11.25
N TYR A 268 18.33 1.78 10.08
CA TYR A 268 18.79 2.81 9.16
C TYR A 268 17.79 3.96 8.96
N LEU A 269 16.70 3.97 9.73
CA LEU A 269 15.54 4.85 9.54
C LEU A 269 14.99 4.78 8.10
N THR A 270 15.03 3.59 7.51
CA THR A 270 14.56 3.36 6.15
C THR A 270 13.03 3.38 6.11
N PRO A 271 12.39 4.23 5.28
CA PRO A 271 10.95 4.21 5.10
C PRO A 271 10.50 2.87 4.47
N THR A 272 9.29 2.43 4.83
CA THR A 272 8.73 1.17 4.36
C THR A 272 7.29 1.31 3.85
N THR A 273 6.97 0.61 2.76
CA THR A 273 5.59 0.21 2.45
C THR A 273 5.43 -1.27 2.78
N LEU A 274 4.38 -1.59 3.53
CA LEU A 274 4.04 -2.94 3.95
C LEU A 274 2.62 -3.25 3.44
N GLU A 275 2.52 -4.05 2.39
CA GLU A 275 1.27 -4.60 1.84
C GLU A 275 1.00 -5.95 2.53
N LEU A 276 0.17 -5.93 3.57
CA LEU A 276 -0.06 -7.11 4.42
C LEU A 276 -1.44 -7.73 4.17
N GLY A 277 -1.76 -8.78 4.92
CA GLY A 277 -3.03 -9.48 4.82
C GLY A 277 -4.05 -9.04 5.87
N GLY A 278 -5.04 -9.88 6.08
CA GLY A 278 -6.06 -9.70 7.11
C GLY A 278 -7.36 -10.37 6.72
N LYS A 279 -8.29 -10.44 7.66
CA LYS A 279 -9.58 -11.08 7.40
C LYS A 279 -10.53 -10.09 6.75
N SER A 280 -10.55 -10.02 5.42
CA SER A 280 -11.41 -9.11 4.65
C SER A 280 -12.90 -9.50 4.81
N PRO A 281 -13.73 -8.74 5.55
CA PRO A 281 -15.14 -9.07 5.76
C PRO A 281 -15.98 -8.84 4.50
N CYS A 282 -17.03 -9.64 4.35
CA CYS A 282 -18.04 -9.46 3.32
C CYS A 282 -19.45 -9.43 3.93
N TYR A 283 -20.05 -8.25 4.06
CA TYR A 283 -21.44 -8.13 4.48
C TYR A 283 -22.37 -8.31 3.28
N ILE A 284 -23.46 -9.06 3.46
CA ILE A 284 -24.53 -9.21 2.47
C ILE A 284 -25.90 -9.18 3.14
N ASP A 285 -26.83 -8.40 2.58
CA ASP A 285 -28.22 -8.36 3.04
C ASP A 285 -29.20 -8.83 1.97
N LYS A 286 -30.49 -8.81 2.32
CA LYS A 286 -31.59 -9.31 1.47
C LYS A 286 -31.99 -8.38 0.34
N SER A 287 -31.41 -7.17 0.24
CA SER A 287 -31.80 -6.17 -0.76
C SER A 287 -31.20 -6.44 -2.14
N VAL A 288 -30.13 -7.25 -2.22
CA VAL A 288 -29.42 -7.51 -3.47
C VAL A 288 -30.09 -8.58 -4.34
N GLU A 289 -29.78 -8.55 -5.63
CA GLU A 289 -29.98 -9.70 -6.51
C GLU A 289 -29.00 -10.81 -6.06
N LEU A 290 -29.54 -11.81 -5.37
CA LEU A 290 -28.75 -12.78 -4.62
C LEU A 290 -27.82 -13.60 -5.52
N ARG A 291 -28.26 -14.03 -6.71
CA ARG A 291 -27.45 -14.88 -7.57
C ARG A 291 -26.20 -14.15 -8.07
N THR A 292 -26.34 -12.89 -8.48
CA THR A 292 -25.21 -12.03 -8.86
C THR A 292 -24.28 -11.79 -7.69
N ALA A 293 -24.81 -11.51 -6.50
CA ALA A 293 -23.98 -11.33 -5.31
C ALA A 293 -23.18 -12.61 -4.97
N VAL A 294 -23.83 -13.78 -5.00
CA VAL A 294 -23.18 -15.08 -4.81
C VAL A 294 -22.09 -15.32 -5.84
N LYS A 295 -22.35 -15.07 -7.14
CA LYS A 295 -21.34 -15.18 -8.19
C LYS A 295 -20.15 -14.26 -7.93
N ARG A 296 -20.37 -12.99 -7.59
CA ARG A 296 -19.27 -12.04 -7.32
C ARG A 296 -18.45 -12.42 -6.08
N ILE A 297 -19.11 -12.86 -5.01
CA ILE A 297 -18.44 -13.28 -3.77
C ILE A 297 -17.64 -14.55 -3.98
N LEU A 298 -18.23 -15.57 -4.63
CA LEU A 298 -17.54 -16.83 -4.90
C LEU A 298 -16.37 -16.65 -5.85
N TRP A 299 -16.50 -15.82 -6.89
CA TRP A 299 -15.40 -15.52 -7.79
C TRP A 299 -14.22 -14.88 -7.04
N GLY A 300 -14.48 -13.84 -6.24
CA GLY A 300 -13.45 -13.21 -5.42
C GLY A 300 -12.84 -14.14 -4.36
N LYS A 301 -13.63 -15.11 -3.86
CA LYS A 301 -13.14 -16.11 -2.92
C LYS A 301 -12.27 -17.17 -3.58
N LEU A 302 -12.58 -17.57 -4.81
CA LEU A 302 -12.02 -18.77 -5.42
C LEU A 302 -10.97 -18.50 -6.49
N ILE A 303 -10.86 -17.24 -6.94
CA ILE A 303 -9.70 -16.82 -7.70
C ILE A 303 -8.43 -17.19 -6.94
N ASN A 304 -7.49 -17.82 -7.63
CA ASN A 304 -6.26 -18.34 -7.05
C ASN A 304 -6.47 -19.32 -5.87
N CYS A 305 -7.57 -20.07 -5.85
CA CYS A 305 -7.94 -20.94 -4.73
C CYS A 305 -8.08 -20.18 -3.40
N GLY A 306 -8.46 -18.89 -3.45
CA GLY A 306 -8.59 -18.02 -2.26
C GLY A 306 -7.28 -17.60 -1.61
N GLN A 307 -6.14 -17.86 -2.25
CA GLN A 307 -4.82 -17.42 -1.82
C GLN A 307 -4.60 -15.95 -2.22
N THR A 308 -5.43 -15.06 -1.68
CA THR A 308 -5.50 -13.65 -2.09
C THR A 308 -5.79 -12.81 -0.84
N CYS A 309 -4.94 -11.81 -0.54
CA CYS A 309 -5.07 -10.95 0.65
C CYS A 309 -6.38 -10.16 0.67
N ILE A 310 -6.95 -9.93 -0.52
CA ILE A 310 -8.23 -9.26 -0.73
C ILE A 310 -9.37 -10.22 -1.08
N ALA A 311 -9.19 -11.54 -0.97
CA ALA A 311 -10.35 -12.44 -1.09
C ALA A 311 -11.32 -12.17 0.07
N PRO A 312 -12.65 -12.28 -0.15
CA PRO A 312 -13.60 -12.35 0.95
C PRO A 312 -13.19 -13.44 1.94
N ASP A 313 -12.80 -13.06 3.15
CA ASP A 313 -12.29 -14.02 4.11
C ASP A 313 -13.47 -14.71 4.83
N TYR A 314 -14.49 -13.94 5.20
CA TYR A 314 -15.73 -14.44 5.81
C TYR A 314 -16.95 -13.61 5.42
N ILE A 315 -18.14 -14.21 5.50
CA ILE A 315 -19.42 -13.54 5.25
C ILE A 315 -20.10 -13.15 6.57
N LEU A 316 -20.69 -11.96 6.60
CA LEU A 316 -21.61 -11.50 7.64
C LEU A 316 -23.01 -11.30 7.04
N CYS A 317 -23.99 -12.06 7.52
CA CYS A 317 -25.38 -11.93 7.05
C CYS A 317 -26.40 -12.51 8.04
N SER A 318 -27.69 -12.25 7.83
CA SER A 318 -28.74 -12.89 8.62
C SER A 318 -28.86 -14.39 8.32
N LYS A 319 -29.49 -15.16 9.21
CA LYS A 319 -29.71 -16.61 8.99
C LYS A 319 -30.49 -16.90 7.71
N GLU A 320 -31.48 -16.05 7.41
CA GLU A 320 -32.28 -16.15 6.17
C GLU A 320 -31.41 -15.99 4.92
N VAL A 321 -30.51 -14.99 4.90
CA VAL A 321 -29.61 -14.75 3.76
C VAL A 321 -28.59 -15.89 3.64
N GLN A 322 -28.07 -16.40 4.76
CA GLN A 322 -27.19 -17.57 4.77
C GLN A 322 -27.81 -18.78 4.04
N GLU A 323 -29.04 -19.15 4.38
CA GLU A 323 -29.69 -20.33 3.79
C GLU A 323 -29.85 -20.20 2.28
N LYS A 324 -30.27 -19.02 1.81
CA LYS A 324 -30.40 -18.74 0.37
C LYS A 324 -29.04 -18.68 -0.33
N PHE A 325 -28.03 -18.08 0.30
CA PHE A 325 -26.66 -18.03 -0.22
C PHE A 325 -26.10 -19.44 -0.45
N ILE A 326 -26.28 -20.36 0.50
CA ILE A 326 -25.80 -21.74 0.40
C ILE A 326 -26.44 -22.49 -0.76
N ALA A 327 -27.75 -22.30 -0.97
CA ALA A 327 -28.46 -22.93 -2.08
C ALA A 327 -27.91 -22.45 -3.44
N GLU A 328 -27.84 -21.14 -3.65
CA GLU A 328 -27.29 -20.55 -4.88
C GLU A 328 -25.80 -20.90 -5.07
N ALA A 329 -25.01 -20.94 -3.99
CA ALA A 329 -23.59 -21.25 -4.07
C ALA A 329 -23.34 -22.67 -4.59
N LYS A 330 -24.14 -23.66 -4.17
CA LYS A 330 -24.05 -25.03 -4.71
C LYS A 330 -24.28 -25.06 -6.21
N ASP A 331 -25.31 -24.35 -6.69
CA ASP A 331 -25.65 -24.29 -8.10
C ASP A 331 -24.57 -23.58 -8.92
N VAL A 332 -24.05 -22.46 -8.41
CA VAL A 332 -22.98 -21.69 -9.07
C VAL A 332 -21.67 -22.47 -9.15
N LEU A 333 -21.26 -23.16 -8.07
CA LEU A 333 -20.03 -23.96 -8.08
C LEU A 333 -20.11 -25.12 -9.07
N LYS A 334 -21.28 -25.75 -9.16
CA LYS A 334 -21.55 -26.80 -10.15
C LYS A 334 -21.58 -26.24 -11.58
N GLU A 335 -22.14 -25.04 -11.78
CA GLU A 335 -22.14 -24.32 -13.07
C GLU A 335 -20.70 -24.06 -13.56
N TRP A 336 -19.79 -23.67 -12.65
CA TRP A 336 -18.42 -23.30 -13.01
C TRP A 336 -17.46 -24.47 -13.13
N TYR A 337 -17.50 -25.41 -12.18
CA TYR A 337 -16.47 -26.44 -12.06
C TYR A 337 -16.97 -27.85 -12.43
N GLY A 338 -18.25 -27.98 -12.75
CA GLY A 338 -18.89 -29.26 -13.05
C GLY A 338 -19.11 -30.14 -11.83
N GLU A 339 -19.48 -31.40 -12.07
CA GLU A 339 -19.77 -32.38 -10.99
C GLU A 339 -18.49 -32.85 -10.27
N ASN A 340 -17.37 -32.93 -11.00
CA ASN A 340 -16.07 -33.33 -10.44
C ASN A 340 -15.12 -32.13 -10.41
N ILE A 341 -15.29 -31.30 -9.37
CA ILE A 341 -14.55 -30.06 -9.17
C ILE A 341 -13.02 -30.30 -9.12
N GLN A 342 -12.57 -31.42 -8.55
CA GLN A 342 -11.14 -31.76 -8.51
C GLN A 342 -10.53 -31.84 -9.92
N SER A 343 -11.28 -32.37 -10.89
CA SER A 343 -10.79 -32.47 -12.28
C SER A 343 -10.91 -31.18 -13.09
N SER A 344 -11.54 -30.13 -12.55
CA SER A 344 -11.75 -28.88 -13.27
C SER A 344 -10.42 -28.21 -13.62
N PRO A 345 -10.23 -27.76 -14.88
CA PRO A 345 -9.05 -26.99 -15.29
C PRO A 345 -9.08 -25.55 -14.78
N ASP A 346 -10.21 -25.09 -14.26
CA ASP A 346 -10.46 -23.69 -13.87
C ASP A 346 -10.26 -23.45 -12.37
N LEU A 347 -9.70 -24.43 -11.64
CA LEU A 347 -9.45 -24.34 -10.20
C LEU A 347 -7.97 -24.56 -9.86
N SER A 348 -7.36 -23.53 -9.29
CA SER A 348 -5.98 -23.54 -8.77
C SER A 348 -5.79 -24.53 -7.61
N ARG A 349 -4.55 -24.72 -7.16
CA ARG A 349 -4.20 -25.58 -6.01
C ARG A 349 -3.56 -24.79 -4.89
N VAL A 350 -3.60 -25.37 -3.69
CA VAL A 350 -2.87 -24.81 -2.54
C VAL A 350 -1.37 -24.95 -2.81
N ILE A 351 -0.63 -23.84 -2.62
CA ILE A 351 0.76 -23.70 -3.05
C ILE A 351 1.69 -24.81 -2.53
N ASN A 352 1.53 -25.26 -1.28
CA ASN A 352 2.40 -26.25 -0.67
C ASN A 352 1.70 -27.06 0.43
N ALA A 353 2.37 -28.12 0.90
CA ALA A 353 1.83 -29.03 1.91
C ALA A 353 1.57 -28.35 3.27
N ASN A 354 2.39 -27.37 3.67
CA ASN A 354 2.21 -26.68 4.96
C ASN A 354 0.93 -25.85 4.97
N ASN A 355 0.69 -25.06 3.92
CA ASN A 355 -0.54 -24.29 3.76
C ASN A 355 -1.76 -25.22 3.65
N PHE A 356 -1.62 -26.34 2.93
CA PHE A 356 -2.67 -27.34 2.82
C PHE A 356 -3.08 -27.90 4.20
N GLN A 357 -2.10 -28.33 5.01
CA GLN A 357 -2.37 -28.86 6.36
C GLN A 357 -2.98 -27.80 7.29
N ARG A 358 -2.51 -26.54 7.22
CA ARG A 358 -3.11 -25.42 7.98
C ARG A 358 -4.59 -25.25 7.64
N LEU A 359 -4.92 -25.21 6.34
CA LEU A 359 -6.30 -25.09 5.86
C LEU A 359 -7.19 -26.25 6.32
N LEU A 360 -6.69 -27.49 6.31
CA LEU A 360 -7.43 -28.63 6.86
C LEU A 360 -7.68 -28.50 8.37
N GLY A 361 -6.74 -27.87 9.10
CA GLY A 361 -6.93 -27.51 10.51
C GLY A 361 -8.09 -26.54 10.69
N LEU A 362 -8.12 -25.46 9.89
CA LEU A 362 -9.19 -24.45 9.92
C LEU A 362 -10.55 -24.99 9.50
N MET A 363 -10.59 -25.92 8.53
CA MET A 363 -11.85 -26.50 8.03
C MET A 363 -12.63 -27.30 9.09
N LYS A 364 -11.97 -27.65 10.20
CA LYS A 364 -12.62 -28.29 11.36
C LYS A 364 -13.47 -27.33 12.19
N SER A 365 -13.42 -26.03 11.91
CA SER A 365 -14.26 -25.01 12.55
C SER A 365 -15.68 -25.03 11.99
N GLY A 366 -16.69 -25.10 12.87
CA GLY A 366 -18.10 -25.13 12.45
C GLY A 366 -18.50 -26.39 11.66
N ARG A 367 -19.55 -26.25 10.85
CA ARG A 367 -20.15 -27.33 10.05
C ARG A 367 -20.01 -27.04 8.56
N VAL A 368 -19.58 -28.04 7.80
CA VAL A 368 -19.52 -27.97 6.33
C VAL A 368 -20.93 -27.95 5.75
N ALA A 369 -21.29 -26.88 5.04
CA ALA A 369 -22.57 -26.72 4.35
C ALA A 369 -22.46 -27.01 2.83
N VAL A 370 -21.29 -26.74 2.26
CA VAL A 370 -20.93 -26.98 0.85
C VAL A 370 -19.48 -27.45 0.80
N GLY A 371 -19.17 -28.41 -0.08
CA GLY A 371 -17.82 -28.91 -0.32
C GLY A 371 -17.26 -29.76 0.82
N GLY A 372 -15.98 -29.53 1.15
CA GLY A 372 -15.26 -30.21 2.24
C GLY A 372 -14.41 -31.40 1.82
N ASN A 373 -14.45 -31.82 0.54
CA ASN A 373 -13.54 -32.84 0.04
C ASN A 373 -12.12 -32.29 -0.16
N TYR A 374 -11.12 -33.15 -0.03
CA TYR A 374 -9.72 -32.78 -0.22
C TYR A 374 -8.87 -33.96 -0.69
N ASP A 375 -7.77 -33.64 -1.36
CA ASP A 375 -6.74 -34.60 -1.78
C ASP A 375 -5.35 -34.01 -1.55
N ALA A 376 -4.61 -34.63 -0.62
CA ALA A 376 -3.27 -34.17 -0.24
C ALA A 376 -2.24 -34.35 -1.36
N SER A 377 -2.42 -35.34 -2.26
CA SER A 377 -1.48 -35.61 -3.35
C SER A 377 -1.48 -34.49 -4.39
N GLU A 378 -2.63 -33.87 -4.62
CA GLU A 378 -2.79 -32.73 -5.51
C GLU A 378 -2.81 -31.37 -4.79
N ARG A 379 -2.74 -31.36 -3.46
CA ARG A 379 -2.99 -30.16 -2.62
C ARG A 379 -4.33 -29.51 -2.97
N PHE A 380 -5.33 -30.34 -3.24
CA PHE A 380 -6.67 -29.95 -3.62
C PHE A 380 -7.56 -29.83 -2.38
N ILE A 381 -8.22 -28.69 -2.21
CA ILE A 381 -9.31 -28.51 -1.26
C ILE A 381 -10.50 -28.00 -2.06
N GLU A 382 -11.63 -28.69 -1.96
CA GLU A 382 -12.86 -28.29 -2.62
C GLU A 382 -13.35 -26.93 -2.09
N PRO A 383 -13.91 -26.04 -2.93
CA PRO A 383 -14.60 -24.84 -2.47
C PRO A 383 -15.57 -25.15 -1.33
N THR A 384 -15.26 -24.65 -0.14
CA THR A 384 -15.93 -25.08 1.10
C THR A 384 -16.61 -23.91 1.77
N ILE A 385 -17.89 -24.07 2.12
CA ILE A 385 -18.64 -23.09 2.91
C ILE A 385 -18.88 -23.67 4.30
N LEU A 386 -18.44 -22.96 5.34
CA LEU A 386 -18.68 -23.33 6.73
C LEU A 386 -19.78 -22.46 7.33
N VAL A 387 -20.62 -23.08 8.14
CA VAL A 387 -21.69 -22.42 8.89
C VAL A 387 -21.62 -22.81 10.35
N ASP A 388 -22.37 -22.11 11.19
CA ASP A 388 -22.40 -22.35 12.63
C ASP A 388 -20.99 -22.22 13.25
N VAL A 389 -20.14 -21.36 12.67
CA VAL A 389 -18.83 -20.99 13.18
C VAL A 389 -18.98 -20.05 14.37
N LYS A 390 -18.09 -20.20 15.35
CA LYS A 390 -18.04 -19.33 16.53
C LYS A 390 -16.97 -18.26 16.33
N GLU A 391 -17.16 -17.14 17.01
CA GLU A 391 -16.20 -16.03 17.01
C GLU A 391 -14.80 -16.45 17.47
N SER A 392 -14.72 -17.38 18.43
CA SER A 392 -13.47 -17.93 18.96
C SER A 392 -12.94 -19.17 18.21
N ASP A 393 -13.56 -19.54 17.07
CA ASP A 393 -13.04 -20.65 16.28
C ASP A 393 -11.78 -20.19 15.53
N PRO A 394 -10.75 -21.05 15.36
CA PRO A 394 -9.51 -20.66 14.67
C PRO A 394 -9.73 -20.04 13.29
N ILE A 395 -10.73 -20.52 12.54
CA ILE A 395 -11.07 -19.94 11.22
C ILE A 395 -11.53 -18.48 11.28
N MET A 396 -11.93 -17.99 12.44
CA MET A 396 -12.33 -16.60 12.68
C MET A 396 -11.21 -15.75 13.32
N GLU A 397 -10.08 -16.36 13.71
CA GLU A 397 -8.93 -15.67 14.35
C GLU A 397 -7.80 -15.37 13.36
N GLU A 398 -7.44 -16.34 12.50
CA GLU A 398 -6.38 -16.17 11.51
C GLU A 398 -6.91 -15.96 10.08
N GLU A 399 -6.10 -15.32 9.23
CA GLU A 399 -6.39 -15.18 7.79
C GLU A 399 -6.48 -16.57 7.13
N ILE A 400 -7.56 -16.81 6.37
CA ILE A 400 -7.80 -18.14 5.80
C ILE A 400 -6.86 -18.39 4.64
N PHE A 401 -6.78 -17.46 3.68
CA PHE A 401 -5.89 -17.56 2.52
C PHE A 401 -6.01 -18.91 1.77
N GLY A 402 -7.25 -19.32 1.52
CA GLY A 402 -7.61 -20.60 0.90
C GLY A 402 -9.10 -20.67 0.56
N PRO A 403 -9.58 -21.80 -0.01
CA PRO A 403 -10.89 -21.91 -0.63
C PRO A 403 -12.02 -22.19 0.39
N ILE A 404 -11.87 -21.72 1.63
CA ILE A 404 -12.82 -21.97 2.73
C ILE A 404 -13.49 -20.65 3.12
N LEU A 405 -14.83 -20.59 3.05
CA LEU A 405 -15.62 -19.39 3.29
C LEU A 405 -16.59 -19.60 4.46
N PRO A 406 -16.23 -19.20 5.69
CA PRO A 406 -17.15 -19.21 6.82
C PRO A 406 -18.22 -18.12 6.69
N ILE A 407 -19.44 -18.47 7.11
CA ILE A 407 -20.56 -17.53 7.27
C ILE A 407 -20.84 -17.37 8.75
N PHE A 408 -20.69 -16.15 9.25
CA PHE A 408 -21.00 -15.76 10.62
C PHE A 408 -22.28 -14.94 10.64
N ASN A 409 -23.29 -15.39 11.40
CA ASN A 409 -24.59 -14.73 11.38
C ASN A 409 -24.62 -13.47 12.24
N VAL A 410 -25.24 -12.41 11.71
CA VAL A 410 -25.48 -11.13 12.40
C VAL A 410 -26.93 -10.70 12.18
N GLU A 411 -27.50 -10.00 13.15
CA GLU A 411 -28.91 -9.57 13.10
C GLU A 411 -29.12 -8.31 12.26
N SER A 412 -28.08 -7.48 12.11
CA SER A 412 -28.17 -6.21 11.40
C SER A 412 -26.83 -5.72 10.84
N ALA A 413 -26.88 -4.71 9.96
CA ALA A 413 -25.71 -3.97 9.50
C ALA A 413 -24.93 -3.33 10.67
N TYR A 414 -25.62 -2.87 11.72
CA TYR A 414 -24.97 -2.30 12.90
C TYR A 414 -24.16 -3.35 13.68
N ASP A 415 -24.71 -4.56 13.84
CA ASP A 415 -23.99 -5.66 14.48
C ASP A 415 -22.79 -6.11 13.65
N ALA A 416 -22.93 -6.13 12.32
CA ALA A 416 -21.82 -6.40 11.41
C ALA A 416 -20.68 -5.38 11.57
N ILE A 417 -21.00 -4.09 11.62
CA ILE A 417 -20.01 -3.01 11.82
C ILE A 417 -19.34 -3.15 13.19
N LYS A 418 -20.12 -3.41 14.25
CA LYS A 418 -19.56 -3.64 15.59
C LYS A 418 -18.62 -4.85 15.60
N PHE A 419 -18.98 -5.93 14.92
CA PHE A 419 -18.15 -7.13 14.79
C PHE A 419 -16.83 -6.83 14.06
N ILE A 420 -16.88 -6.07 12.95
CA ILE A 420 -15.71 -5.66 12.18
C ILE A 420 -14.78 -4.77 13.03
N ASN A 421 -15.33 -3.74 13.68
CA ASN A 421 -14.53 -2.77 14.44
C ASN A 421 -13.92 -3.33 15.73
N ALA A 422 -14.38 -4.50 16.20
CA ALA A 422 -13.78 -5.19 17.33
C ALA A 422 -12.48 -5.95 16.96
N ARG A 423 -12.07 -5.91 15.69
CA ARG A 423 -10.94 -6.64 15.12
C ARG A 423 -9.94 -5.68 14.47
N GLU A 424 -8.79 -6.24 14.10
CA GLU A 424 -7.80 -5.53 13.31
C GLU A 424 -8.37 -5.04 11.97
N SER A 425 -7.97 -3.85 11.55
CA SER A 425 -8.45 -3.26 10.29
C SER A 425 -8.03 -4.14 9.10
N PRO A 426 -8.99 -4.62 8.30
CA PRO A 426 -8.70 -5.48 7.15
C PRO A 426 -8.11 -4.67 5.98
N LEU A 427 -7.46 -5.38 5.05
CA LEU A 427 -6.99 -4.76 3.82
C LEU A 427 -8.18 -4.27 2.99
N VAL A 428 -9.25 -5.08 2.87
CA VAL A 428 -10.46 -4.69 2.15
C VAL A 428 -11.72 -5.07 2.91
N LEU A 429 -12.76 -4.23 2.78
CA LEU A 429 -14.11 -4.50 3.24
C LEU A 429 -15.08 -4.57 2.06
N TYR A 430 -15.91 -5.62 2.03
CA TYR A 430 -16.94 -5.81 1.01
C TYR A 430 -18.34 -5.62 1.59
N ILE A 431 -19.20 -4.89 0.86
CA ILE A 431 -20.63 -4.78 1.18
C ILE A 431 -21.50 -5.08 -0.03
N PHE A 432 -22.49 -5.95 0.14
CA PHE A 432 -23.50 -6.29 -0.85
C PHE A 432 -24.87 -5.82 -0.35
N THR A 433 -25.31 -4.67 -0.86
CA THR A 433 -26.59 -4.02 -0.53
C THR A 433 -26.99 -3.02 -1.61
N SER A 434 -28.28 -2.94 -1.92
CA SER A 434 -28.83 -1.86 -2.75
C SER A 434 -29.25 -0.63 -1.93
N GLU A 435 -29.19 -0.71 -0.59
CA GLU A 435 -29.63 0.37 0.30
C GLU A 435 -28.51 1.38 0.55
N THR A 436 -28.64 2.59 -0.01
CA THR A 436 -27.64 3.67 0.12
C THR A 436 -27.36 4.04 1.58
N GLU A 437 -28.36 3.96 2.46
CA GLU A 437 -28.19 4.24 3.89
C GLU A 437 -27.24 3.23 4.55
N VAL A 438 -27.37 1.95 4.19
CA VAL A 438 -26.47 0.89 4.68
C VAL A 438 -25.06 1.10 4.12
N GLN A 439 -24.93 1.45 2.84
CA GLN A 439 -23.62 1.77 2.24
C GLN A 439 -22.91 2.89 3.00
N ASN A 440 -23.59 4.00 3.24
CA ASN A 440 -23.06 5.13 3.99
C ASN A 440 -22.72 4.77 5.44
N LEU A 441 -23.50 3.87 6.05
CA LEU A 441 -23.22 3.40 7.40
C LEU A 441 -21.88 2.67 7.49
N PHE A 442 -21.58 1.78 6.55
CA PHE A 442 -20.28 1.09 6.50
C PHE A 442 -19.14 2.04 6.14
N ILE A 443 -19.31 2.89 5.11
CA ILE A 443 -18.29 3.85 4.66
C ILE A 443 -17.84 4.77 5.81
N ASN A 444 -18.78 5.25 6.62
CA ASN A 444 -18.46 6.16 7.72
C ASN A 444 -18.17 5.45 9.05
N GLY A 445 -18.59 4.18 9.18
CA GLY A 445 -18.59 3.44 10.43
C GLY A 445 -17.47 2.42 10.57
N THR A 446 -16.62 2.22 9.56
CA THR A 446 -15.55 1.20 9.57
C THR A 446 -14.21 1.75 9.09
N GLN A 447 -13.13 1.04 9.42
CA GLN A 447 -11.78 1.34 8.95
C GLN A 447 -11.22 0.12 8.18
N SER A 448 -10.72 0.35 6.97
CA SER A 448 -10.10 -0.64 6.09
C SER A 448 -9.16 0.04 5.09
N GLY A 449 -8.28 -0.71 4.42
CA GLY A 449 -7.43 -0.18 3.35
C GLY A 449 -8.25 0.28 2.14
N GLY A 450 -9.24 -0.53 1.74
CA GLY A 450 -10.22 -0.20 0.71
C GLY A 450 -11.61 -0.76 1.01
N LEU A 451 -12.63 -0.20 0.37
CA LEU A 451 -14.01 -0.66 0.47
C LEU A 451 -14.60 -0.83 -0.93
N CYS A 452 -15.25 -1.97 -1.18
CA CYS A 452 -15.93 -2.23 -2.45
C CYS A 452 -17.40 -2.58 -2.24
N VAL A 453 -18.27 -1.92 -2.99
CA VAL A 453 -19.73 -2.05 -2.91
C VAL A 453 -20.21 -2.90 -4.08
N ASN A 454 -20.97 -3.95 -3.78
CA ASN A 454 -21.60 -4.87 -4.71
C ASN A 454 -20.64 -5.61 -5.66
N ASP A 455 -19.35 -5.64 -5.36
CA ASP A 455 -18.36 -6.44 -6.09
C ASP A 455 -17.22 -6.87 -5.15
N THR A 456 -16.36 -7.76 -5.64
CA THR A 456 -15.13 -8.17 -4.94
C THR A 456 -13.93 -7.99 -5.85
N ILE A 457 -12.73 -7.80 -5.29
CA ILE A 457 -11.45 -7.65 -6.02
C ILE A 457 -11.34 -6.39 -6.91
N MET A 458 -12.38 -5.99 -7.64
CA MET A 458 -12.35 -5.05 -8.77
C MET A 458 -11.84 -3.64 -8.44
N HIS A 459 -11.93 -3.19 -7.19
CA HIS A 459 -11.31 -1.93 -6.76
C HIS A 459 -9.79 -1.91 -6.97
N TYR A 460 -9.13 -3.08 -6.97
CA TYR A 460 -7.71 -3.26 -7.29
C TYR A 460 -7.37 -2.89 -8.75
N ALA A 461 -8.33 -3.02 -9.66
CA ALA A 461 -8.14 -2.76 -11.09
C ALA A 461 -8.41 -1.29 -11.47
N VAL A 462 -8.60 -0.40 -10.49
CA VAL A 462 -8.85 1.03 -10.72
C VAL A 462 -7.56 1.80 -10.43
N ASP A 463 -6.74 2.02 -11.46
CA ASP A 463 -5.38 2.60 -11.36
C ASP A 463 -5.31 4.00 -10.69
N VAL A 464 -6.44 4.69 -10.55
CA VAL A 464 -6.56 6.00 -9.91
C VAL A 464 -6.93 5.93 -8.43
N LEU A 465 -7.14 4.73 -7.87
CA LEU A 465 -7.31 4.52 -6.44
C LEU A 465 -5.98 4.06 -5.83
N PRO A 466 -5.58 4.59 -4.66
CA PRO A 466 -4.44 4.04 -3.96
C PRO A 466 -4.78 2.65 -3.44
N PHE A 467 -3.87 1.69 -3.63
CA PHE A 467 -4.00 0.36 -3.02
C PHE A 467 -2.99 0.23 -1.88
N GLY A 468 -3.48 -0.08 -0.68
CA GLY A 468 -2.66 -0.30 0.51
C GLY A 468 -3.49 -0.51 1.76
N GLY A 469 -2.85 -1.02 2.81
CA GLY A 469 -3.48 -1.35 4.09
C GLY A 469 -3.45 -0.22 5.12
N VAL A 470 -4.09 -0.47 6.26
CA VAL A 470 -4.05 0.41 7.44
C VAL A 470 -3.95 -0.43 8.72
N GLY A 471 -3.03 -0.05 9.61
CA GLY A 471 -2.79 -0.82 10.84
C GLY A 471 -2.14 -2.17 10.53
N MET A 472 -2.73 -3.26 11.02
CA MET A 472 -2.16 -4.60 10.85
C MET A 472 -2.26 -5.16 9.42
N SER A 473 -3.10 -4.57 8.57
CA SER A 473 -3.16 -4.87 7.14
C SER A 473 -2.15 -4.12 6.29
N GLY A 474 -1.45 -3.13 6.87
CA GLY A 474 -0.36 -2.47 6.17
C GLY A 474 -0.14 -1.01 6.51
N MET A 475 0.87 -0.44 5.84
CA MET A 475 1.16 0.98 5.83
C MET A 475 1.76 1.38 4.49
N GLY A 476 1.45 2.60 4.04
CA GLY A 476 1.75 3.03 2.68
C GLY A 476 0.69 2.55 1.69
N SER A 477 0.85 2.98 0.44
CA SER A 477 0.02 2.56 -0.67
C SER A 477 0.80 2.70 -1.97
N TYR A 478 0.34 2.07 -3.03
CA TYR A 478 0.91 2.14 -4.38
C TYR A 478 -0.19 2.04 -5.45
N HIS A 479 0.21 1.65 -6.67
CA HIS A 479 -0.52 1.69 -7.95
C HIS A 479 -0.50 3.03 -8.67
N GLY A 480 -0.37 2.97 -9.99
CA GLY A 480 -0.37 4.15 -10.87
C GLY A 480 0.48 5.30 -10.33
N LYS A 481 -0.14 6.48 -10.20
CA LYS A 481 0.54 7.67 -9.66
C LYS A 481 1.00 7.48 -8.22
N TYR A 482 0.21 6.78 -7.40
CA TYR A 482 0.57 6.54 -6.00
C TYR A 482 1.83 5.70 -5.90
N GLY A 483 2.00 4.69 -6.76
CA GLY A 483 3.23 3.90 -6.84
C GLY A 483 4.47 4.75 -7.16
N PHE A 484 4.36 5.68 -8.11
CA PHE A 484 5.44 6.64 -8.39
C PHE A 484 5.75 7.50 -7.15
N GLU A 485 4.72 7.98 -6.44
CA GLU A 485 4.86 8.79 -5.22
C GLU A 485 5.47 8.00 -4.06
N THR A 486 5.12 6.71 -3.89
CA THR A 486 5.68 5.81 -2.87
C THR A 486 7.19 5.80 -2.91
N PHE A 487 7.77 5.75 -4.12
CA PHE A 487 9.21 5.66 -4.34
C PHE A 487 9.88 7.03 -4.61
N THR A 488 9.20 8.12 -4.29
CA THR A 488 9.66 9.50 -4.50
C THR A 488 9.71 10.29 -3.20
N HIS A 489 10.83 10.95 -2.94
CA HIS A 489 10.93 12.00 -1.93
C HIS A 489 10.48 13.35 -2.49
N LYS A 490 9.45 13.94 -1.89
CA LYS A 490 8.97 15.31 -2.19
C LYS A 490 9.91 16.35 -1.56
N LYS A 491 10.88 16.84 -2.33
CA LYS A 491 11.85 17.84 -1.87
C LYS A 491 11.29 19.26 -2.00
N SER A 492 11.05 19.91 -0.86
CA SER A 492 10.61 21.31 -0.82
C SER A 492 11.77 22.26 -1.11
N CYS A 493 11.59 23.19 -2.05
CA CYS A 493 12.59 24.17 -2.43
C CYS A 493 12.00 25.59 -2.43
N LEU A 494 12.71 26.51 -1.77
CA LEU A 494 12.38 27.93 -1.68
C LEU A 494 13.54 28.75 -2.23
N GLY A 495 13.35 29.36 -3.40
CA GLY A 495 14.27 30.32 -3.99
C GLY A 495 13.88 31.75 -3.60
N LYS A 496 14.83 32.53 -3.11
CA LYS A 496 14.66 33.97 -2.85
C LYS A 496 15.57 34.77 -3.76
N ASP A 497 15.03 35.82 -4.35
CA ASP A 497 15.80 36.80 -5.10
C ASP A 497 16.67 37.65 -4.15
N LEU A 498 17.89 37.96 -4.56
CA LEU A 498 18.85 38.83 -3.85
C LEU A 498 18.73 40.30 -4.28
N SER A 499 17.72 40.67 -5.08
CA SER A 499 17.50 42.07 -5.45
C SER A 499 17.28 42.96 -4.24
N ALA A 500 17.82 44.17 -4.31
CA ALA A 500 17.68 45.18 -3.26
C ALA A 500 16.20 45.50 -2.93
N PHE A 501 15.30 45.35 -3.91
CA PHE A 501 13.87 45.52 -3.71
C PHE A 501 13.26 44.41 -2.84
N GLY A 502 13.54 43.14 -3.15
CA GLY A 502 13.11 42.00 -2.33
C GLY A 502 13.67 42.06 -0.91
N GLU A 503 14.95 42.41 -0.79
CA GLU A 503 15.62 42.54 0.52
C GLU A 503 15.03 43.68 1.36
N LYS A 504 14.68 44.81 0.73
CA LYS A 504 14.01 45.92 1.42
C LYS A 504 12.62 45.53 1.92
N LEU A 505 11.85 44.76 1.15
CA LEU A 505 10.54 44.24 1.57
C LEU A 505 10.67 43.21 2.70
N ALA A 506 11.71 42.37 2.66
CA ALA A 506 12.00 41.38 3.69
C ALA A 506 12.61 42.00 4.97
N SER A 507 13.10 43.23 4.93
CA SER A 507 13.84 43.89 6.02
C SER A 507 13.09 43.99 7.36
N ALA A 508 11.75 43.87 7.34
CA ALA A 508 10.94 43.82 8.54
C ALA A 508 11.26 42.61 9.44
N ARG A 509 11.88 41.54 8.90
CA ARG A 509 12.32 40.38 9.68
C ARG A 509 13.64 40.61 10.43
N TYR A 510 14.41 41.65 10.07
CA TYR A 510 15.73 41.89 10.66
C TYR A 510 15.68 42.81 11.89
N PRO A 511 16.58 42.59 12.87
CA PRO A 511 16.82 43.54 13.95
C PRO A 511 17.22 44.95 13.46
N PRO A 512 17.01 46.01 14.27
CA PRO A 512 16.27 45.99 15.53
C PRO A 512 14.77 45.82 15.29
N TYR A 513 14.11 45.09 16.18
CA TYR A 513 12.67 44.84 16.11
C TYR A 513 11.87 46.06 16.59
N SER A 514 10.69 46.27 16.01
CA SER A 514 9.76 47.32 16.41
C SER A 514 8.32 46.89 16.14
N ASP A 515 7.36 47.48 16.85
CA ASP A 515 5.93 47.16 16.69
C ASP A 515 5.45 47.34 15.24
N ARG A 516 5.99 48.33 14.54
CA ARG A 516 5.68 48.57 13.12
C ARG A 516 6.16 47.42 12.23
N LYS A 517 7.39 46.94 12.41
CA LYS A 517 7.93 45.80 11.67
C LYS A 517 7.15 44.52 12.00
N GLY A 518 6.84 44.31 13.28
CA GLY A 518 6.05 43.18 13.74
C GLY A 518 4.63 43.17 13.16
N SER A 519 3.95 44.31 13.16
CA SER A 519 2.60 44.45 12.58
C SER A 519 2.58 44.17 11.06
N LEU A 520 3.57 44.67 10.32
CA LEU A 520 3.72 44.40 8.88
C LEU A 520 3.96 42.91 8.62
N LEU A 521 4.90 42.29 9.33
CA LEU A 521 5.20 40.86 9.16
C LEU A 521 3.99 40.00 9.57
N SER A 522 3.32 40.33 10.67
CA SER A 522 2.06 39.69 11.07
C SER A 522 1.01 39.78 9.96
N PHE A 523 0.84 40.96 9.34
CA PHE A 523 -0.11 41.14 8.24
C PHE A 523 0.22 40.25 7.02
N LEU A 524 1.49 40.09 6.67
CA LEU A 524 1.95 39.25 5.56
C LEU A 524 1.83 37.74 5.86
N LEU A 525 2.03 37.33 7.12
CA LEU A 525 1.92 35.94 7.58
C LEU A 525 0.47 35.50 7.83
N ARG A 526 -0.46 36.44 8.05
CA ARG A 526 -1.88 36.12 8.31
C ARG A 526 -2.45 35.27 7.18
N LYS A 527 -2.85 34.04 7.50
CA LYS A 527 -3.68 33.22 6.63
C LYS A 527 -5.03 33.90 6.44
N ARG A 528 -5.41 34.14 5.20
CA ARG A 528 -6.74 34.67 4.83
C ARG A 528 -7.54 33.54 4.23
N ARG A 529 -8.86 33.55 4.45
CA ARG A 529 -9.73 32.66 3.69
C ARG A 529 -9.49 32.95 2.20
N PRO A 530 -9.31 31.93 1.36
CA PRO A 530 -9.30 32.15 -0.08
C PRO A 530 -10.59 32.91 -0.42
N LEU A 531 -10.46 34.00 -1.18
CA LEU A 531 -11.64 34.68 -1.69
C LEU A 531 -12.41 33.65 -2.55
N PRO A 532 -13.73 33.48 -2.38
CA PRO A 532 -14.49 32.53 -3.18
C PRO A 532 -14.30 32.89 -4.65
N ASN A 533 -13.73 31.99 -5.46
CA ASN A 533 -13.40 32.08 -6.89
C ASN A 533 -13.82 33.39 -7.61
N LEU A 534 -13.32 34.52 -7.13
CA LEU A 534 -13.35 35.77 -7.87
C LEU A 534 -12.09 35.66 -8.70
N HIS A 535 -12.26 35.53 -10.01
CA HIS A 535 -11.13 35.66 -10.92
C HIS A 535 -10.50 37.03 -10.68
N LEU A 536 -9.49 37.09 -9.82
CA LEU A 536 -8.86 38.31 -9.38
C LEU A 536 -8.26 39.05 -10.58
N SER A 537 -7.88 38.31 -11.63
CA SER A 537 -7.52 38.84 -12.94
C SER A 537 -8.63 39.67 -13.59
N HIS A 538 -9.90 39.25 -13.47
CA HIS A 538 -11.04 39.98 -14.02
C HIS A 538 -11.37 41.20 -13.17
N VAL A 539 -11.30 41.09 -11.84
CA VAL A 539 -11.50 42.24 -10.93
C VAL A 539 -10.41 43.29 -11.13
N LEU A 540 -9.15 42.87 -11.27
CA LEU A 540 -8.03 43.76 -11.56
C LEU A 540 -8.14 44.37 -12.97
N ALA A 541 -8.54 43.61 -13.99
CA ALA A 541 -8.76 44.13 -15.34
C ALA A 541 -9.90 45.16 -15.39
N ILE A 542 -11.01 44.90 -14.69
CA ILE A 542 -12.13 45.84 -14.54
C ILE A 542 -11.65 47.09 -13.79
N GLY A 543 -10.92 46.93 -12.69
CA GLY A 543 -10.37 48.05 -11.92
C GLY A 543 -9.41 48.92 -12.74
N LEU A 544 -8.54 48.30 -13.54
CA LEU A 544 -7.62 49.01 -14.43
C LEU A 544 -8.35 49.73 -15.55
N GLY A 545 -9.38 49.09 -16.14
CA GLY A 545 -10.24 49.68 -17.16
C GLY A 545 -11.02 50.88 -16.64
N VAL A 546 -11.60 50.78 -15.43
CA VAL A 546 -12.28 51.90 -14.76
C VAL A 546 -11.31 53.02 -14.45
N GLY A 547 -10.12 52.70 -13.91
CA GLY A 547 -9.09 53.70 -13.62
C GLY A 547 -8.63 54.48 -14.85
N LEU A 548 -8.37 53.77 -15.96
CA LEU A 548 -8.02 54.39 -17.25
C LEU A 548 -9.16 55.25 -17.80
N THR A 549 -10.41 54.80 -17.66
CA THR A 549 -11.59 55.55 -18.13
C THR A 549 -11.76 56.84 -17.33
N VAL A 550 -11.61 56.80 -16.00
CA VAL A 550 -11.67 57.99 -15.13
C VAL A 550 -10.55 58.96 -15.46
N LEU A 551 -9.32 58.48 -15.65
CA LEU A 551 -8.18 59.31 -16.06
C LEU A 551 -8.41 59.96 -17.42
N ALA A 552 -8.92 59.22 -18.40
CA ALA A 552 -9.24 59.74 -19.72
C ALA A 552 -10.35 60.80 -19.66
N ASN A 553 -11.40 60.57 -18.87
CA ASN A 553 -12.50 61.52 -18.72
C ASN A 553 -12.06 62.80 -18.00
N TYR A 554 -11.23 62.69 -16.97
CA TYR A 554 -10.63 63.83 -16.28
C TYR A 554 -9.76 64.67 -17.24
N TYR A 555 -8.95 64.01 -18.06
CA TYR A 555 -8.12 64.67 -19.06
C TYR A 555 -8.94 65.38 -20.16
N LEU A 556 -10.04 64.75 -20.61
CA LEU A 556 -10.94 65.32 -21.61
C LEU A 556 -11.77 66.50 -21.06
N GLN A 557 -12.25 66.42 -19.82
CA GLN A 557 -12.94 67.53 -19.16
C GLN A 557 -12.00 68.71 -18.87
N GLY A 558 -10.75 68.44 -18.50
CA GLY A 558 -9.72 69.49 -18.34
C GLY A 558 -9.41 70.26 -19.62
N LYS A 559 -9.52 69.62 -20.80
CA LYS A 559 -9.38 70.26 -22.12
C LYS A 559 -10.62 71.03 -22.58
N LEU A 560 -11.81 70.69 -22.10
CA LEU A 560 -13.06 71.38 -22.44
C LEU A 560 -13.26 72.67 -21.62
N LEU A 561 -12.65 72.77 -20.43
CA LEU A 561 -12.65 73.97 -19.60
C LEU A 561 -11.52 74.96 -19.93
N SER A 562 -10.59 74.60 -20.83
CA SER A 562 -9.49 75.45 -21.29
C SER A 562 -9.72 76.05 -22.69
N LYS A 563 -10.96 76.08 -23.18
CA LYS A 563 -11.35 76.67 -24.46
C LYS A 563 -12.35 77.81 -24.26
#